data_AF-A0A0X8XY41-F1
#
_entry.id   AF-A0A0X8XY41-F1
#
_cell.length_a   1.000
_cell.length_b   1.000
_cell.length_c   1.000
_cell.angle_alpha   90.00
_cell.angle_beta   90.00
_cell.angle_gamma   90.00
#
_symmetry.space_group_name_H-M   'P 1'
#
loop_
_entity.id
_entity.type
_entity.pdbx_description
1 polymer ?
#
loop_
_entity_poly.entity_id
_entity_poly.type
_entity_poly.pdbx_seq_one_letter_code
_entity_poly.pdbx_strand_id
1 'polypeptide(L)'
;MSIDVSGRLGEDHRHMDDIARFYVKCVLWLGVHDPGYVSAYFGPEKIREEALTVTVPPESVAGYAGELLAALDTVEPLSDDARVRHACLRGMIGALEARAGLLAGGGLSFDAAFGVPAPEDDPGWYEGLHAALDAALPGSGDLAGRYQAFMASFVVPPDRLFEVFSAAVAESRRRTAEHIRLPPGEGIEYLPGEGCSRYLGGGRSIVRVDVDRPVTIDRVLPGVCREGYPGRHTLRTIRDAVLVRGRGWIEHAVVPAASPLATVSEGAARFGVEVAFPAADRVGFAEEVLFPLAGFAPEDAALLDAVSATATDLFFSGAARVARGLADGALVPGGGVRYPQGRPAPRPGDGGGLPWVHRGVRGLPGGRERGLPPCAGLRRERPGAAVGTLRPHPHRAPDAGRSRRHSLMNARASSSVIAKVAWASSAITLRITATSSRRRLWSPRTFFLTSRRVASAVPTFAIVQSALSRVPISTAGRSRGGMVMGT
;
A
#
# COMPACT_ATOMS: atom_id res chain seq x y z
N MET A 1 -54.35 -1.33 16.19
CA MET A 1 -53.87 -2.17 15.08
C MET A 1 -52.35 -2.13 15.13
N SER A 2 -51.73 -3.06 15.87
CA SER A 2 -50.27 -3.12 15.99
C SER A 2 -49.75 -3.69 14.69
N ILE A 3 -49.10 -2.87 13.87
CA ILE A 3 -48.39 -3.35 12.68
C ILE A 3 -47.31 -4.30 13.22
N ASP A 4 -47.31 -5.56 12.77
CA ASP A 4 -46.24 -6.51 13.08
C ASP A 4 -44.96 -6.08 12.33
N VAL A 5 -44.25 -5.14 12.95
CA VAL A 5 -42.98 -4.61 12.44
C VAL A 5 -41.87 -5.66 12.61
N SER A 6 -42.02 -6.61 13.55
CA SER A 6 -41.02 -7.66 13.80
C SER A 6 -40.92 -8.64 12.63
N GLY A 7 -42.06 -9.05 12.07
CA GLY A 7 -42.10 -9.94 10.90
C GLY A 7 -41.43 -9.32 9.67
N ARG A 8 -41.76 -8.05 9.38
CA ARG A 8 -41.18 -7.29 8.25
C ARG A 8 -39.70 -7.00 8.43
N LEU A 9 -39.28 -6.56 9.62
CA LEU A 9 -37.86 -6.40 9.96
C LEU A 9 -37.10 -7.72 9.74
N GLY A 10 -37.65 -8.86 10.15
CA GLY A 10 -37.04 -10.17 9.93
C GLY A 10 -36.96 -10.61 8.47
N GLU A 11 -37.89 -10.19 7.61
CA GLU A 11 -37.86 -10.45 6.16
C GLU A 11 -36.81 -9.58 5.44
N ASP A 12 -36.74 -8.28 5.74
CA ASP A 12 -35.76 -7.38 5.11
C ASP A 12 -34.32 -7.75 5.46
N HIS A 13 -34.07 -8.13 6.72
CA HIS A 13 -32.75 -8.60 7.14
C HIS A 13 -32.34 -9.87 6.38
N ARG A 14 -33.28 -10.81 6.19
CA ARG A 14 -33.03 -12.04 5.42
C ARG A 14 -32.71 -11.73 3.96
N HIS A 15 -33.42 -10.82 3.32
CA HIS A 15 -33.15 -10.41 1.94
C HIS A 15 -31.78 -9.74 1.79
N MET A 16 -31.41 -8.80 2.68
CA MET A 16 -30.07 -8.20 2.67
C MET A 16 -28.97 -9.22 2.98
N ASP A 17 -29.21 -10.21 3.85
CA ASP A 17 -28.26 -11.26 4.15
C ASP A 17 -27.98 -12.18 2.95
N ASP A 18 -29.01 -12.49 2.14
CA ASP A 18 -28.87 -13.23 0.88
C ASP A 18 -28.02 -12.45 -0.13
N ILE A 19 -28.34 -11.17 -0.33
CA ILE A 19 -27.58 -10.26 -1.21
C ILE A 19 -26.13 -10.15 -0.74
N ALA A 20 -25.90 -9.93 0.56
CA ALA A 20 -24.57 -9.82 1.15
C ALA A 20 -23.74 -11.11 0.98
N ARG A 21 -24.35 -12.28 1.17
CA ARG A 21 -23.69 -13.57 0.95
C ARG A 21 -23.25 -13.74 -0.51
N PHE A 22 -24.10 -13.37 -1.46
CA PHE A 22 -23.76 -13.48 -2.88
C PHE A 22 -22.70 -12.45 -3.27
N TYR A 23 -22.82 -11.20 -2.79
CA TYR A 23 -21.81 -10.16 -2.95
C TYR A 23 -20.41 -10.65 -2.53
N VAL A 24 -20.28 -11.29 -1.36
CA VAL A 24 -19.00 -11.84 -0.89
C VAL A 24 -18.42 -12.85 -1.87
N LYS A 25 -19.24 -13.74 -2.46
CA LYS A 25 -18.79 -14.68 -3.48
C LYS A 25 -18.30 -13.96 -4.74
N CYS A 26 -19.04 -12.95 -5.21
CA CYS A 26 -18.64 -12.16 -6.37
C CYS A 26 -17.29 -11.44 -6.16
N VAL A 27 -17.05 -10.86 -4.98
CA VAL A 27 -15.76 -10.25 -4.64
C VAL A 27 -14.63 -11.27 -4.68
N LEU A 28 -14.86 -12.48 -4.14
CA LEU A 28 -13.87 -13.56 -4.14
C LEU A 28 -13.58 -14.08 -5.55
N TRP A 29 -14.60 -14.24 -6.40
CA TRP A 29 -14.42 -14.61 -7.81
C TRP A 29 -13.61 -13.57 -8.57
N LEU A 30 -13.90 -12.28 -8.36
CA LEU A 30 -13.14 -11.21 -9.02
C LEU A 30 -11.68 -11.19 -8.57
N GLY A 31 -11.42 -11.48 -7.28
CA GLY A 31 -10.08 -11.58 -6.72
C GLY A 31 -9.18 -12.64 -7.37
N VAL A 32 -9.74 -13.64 -8.06
CA VAL A 32 -8.98 -14.61 -8.85
C VAL A 32 -8.37 -13.96 -10.10
N HIS A 33 -9.05 -12.98 -10.69
CA HIS A 33 -8.62 -12.30 -11.92
C HIS A 33 -7.71 -11.09 -11.65
N ASP A 34 -7.82 -10.51 -10.45
CA ASP A 34 -7.09 -9.32 -10.01
C ASP A 34 -6.33 -9.58 -8.70
N PRO A 35 -5.10 -10.11 -8.79
CA PRO A 35 -4.24 -10.38 -7.64
C PRO A 35 -3.89 -9.09 -6.88
N GLY A 36 -4.64 -8.80 -5.83
CA GLY A 36 -4.53 -7.56 -5.06
C GLY A 36 -5.89 -6.93 -4.74
N TYR A 37 -6.96 -7.34 -5.43
CA TYR A 37 -8.30 -6.84 -5.18
C TYR A 37 -8.78 -7.20 -3.77
N VAL A 38 -8.62 -8.45 -3.32
CA VAL A 38 -9.05 -8.84 -1.97
C VAL A 38 -7.91 -8.65 -0.98
N SER A 39 -7.90 -7.50 -0.28
CA SER A 39 -6.84 -7.17 0.69
C SER A 39 -6.92 -8.00 1.97
N ALA A 40 -8.13 -8.39 2.38
CA ALA A 40 -8.36 -9.29 3.50
C ALA A 40 -9.69 -10.01 3.34
N TYR A 41 -9.74 -11.26 3.79
CA TYR A 41 -10.98 -11.98 4.02
C TYR A 41 -10.82 -12.84 5.28
N PHE A 42 -11.76 -12.66 6.20
CA PHE A 42 -11.78 -13.27 7.52
C PHE A 42 -13.18 -13.83 7.85
N GLY A 43 -13.97 -14.12 6.80
CA GLY A 43 -15.22 -14.86 6.92
C GLY A 43 -15.01 -16.38 7.00
N PRO A 44 -16.10 -17.17 6.99
CA PRO A 44 -16.02 -18.63 7.02
C PRO A 44 -15.21 -19.20 5.86
N GLU A 45 -14.18 -19.99 6.16
CA GLU A 45 -13.26 -20.53 5.14
C GLU A 45 -13.98 -21.36 4.08
N LYS A 46 -15.04 -22.08 4.46
CA LYS A 46 -15.89 -22.86 3.54
C LYS A 46 -16.44 -22.01 2.38
N ILE A 47 -16.81 -20.75 2.61
CA ILE A 47 -17.30 -19.86 1.54
C ILE A 47 -16.18 -19.56 0.54
N ARG A 48 -14.96 -19.32 1.03
CA ARG A 48 -13.78 -19.11 0.17
C ARG A 48 -13.46 -20.38 -0.62
N GLU A 49 -13.40 -21.52 0.05
CA GLU A 49 -13.12 -22.81 -0.60
C GLU A 49 -14.13 -23.10 -1.71
N GLU A 50 -15.42 -22.95 -1.44
CA GLU A 50 -16.49 -23.07 -2.43
C GLU A 50 -16.33 -22.09 -3.60
N ALA A 51 -16.09 -20.81 -3.31
CA ALA A 51 -15.93 -19.79 -4.34
C ALA A 51 -14.74 -20.08 -5.27
N LEU A 52 -13.66 -20.67 -4.75
CA LEU A 52 -12.45 -21.00 -5.52
C LEU A 52 -12.55 -22.31 -6.30
N THR A 53 -13.65 -23.07 -6.19
CA THR A 53 -13.88 -24.27 -7.02
C THR A 53 -14.30 -23.93 -8.46
N VAL A 54 -14.75 -22.70 -8.69
CA VAL A 54 -15.22 -22.23 -9.99
C VAL A 54 -14.51 -20.93 -10.35
N THR A 55 -14.28 -20.71 -11.64
CA THR A 55 -13.78 -19.43 -12.15
C THR A 55 -14.91 -18.75 -12.89
N VAL A 56 -15.37 -17.62 -12.37
CA VAL A 56 -16.42 -16.80 -12.99
C VAL A 56 -15.75 -15.65 -13.74
N PRO A 57 -16.01 -15.44 -15.04
CA PRO A 57 -15.42 -14.35 -15.80
C PRO A 57 -15.83 -12.95 -15.27
N PRO A 58 -14.97 -11.92 -15.37
CA PRO A 58 -15.29 -10.57 -14.89
C PRO A 58 -16.59 -9.99 -15.45
N GLU A 59 -16.91 -10.24 -16.72
CA GLU A 59 -18.16 -9.79 -17.34
C GLU A 59 -19.41 -10.40 -16.68
N SER A 60 -19.32 -11.65 -16.23
CA SER A 60 -20.39 -12.30 -15.48
C SER A 60 -20.50 -11.71 -14.08
N VAL A 61 -19.37 -11.43 -13.43
CA VAL A 61 -19.35 -10.74 -12.11
C VAL A 61 -19.99 -9.36 -12.19
N ALA A 62 -19.74 -8.60 -13.26
CA ALA A 62 -20.39 -7.31 -13.48
C ALA A 62 -21.91 -7.46 -13.63
N GLY A 63 -22.37 -8.43 -14.44
CA GLY A 63 -23.80 -8.74 -14.57
C GLY A 63 -24.45 -9.10 -13.23
N TYR A 64 -23.82 -9.98 -12.45
CA TYR A 64 -24.28 -10.34 -11.10
C TYR A 64 -24.32 -9.15 -10.15
N ALA A 65 -23.34 -8.23 -10.21
CA ALA A 65 -23.37 -7.03 -9.40
C ALA A 65 -24.55 -6.12 -9.75
N GLY A 66 -24.87 -5.98 -11.05
CA GLY A 66 -26.07 -5.26 -11.50
C GLY A 66 -27.37 -5.89 -11.00
N GLU A 67 -27.49 -7.22 -11.05
CA GLU A 67 -28.64 -7.95 -10.49
C GLU A 67 -28.76 -7.75 -8.97
N LEU A 68 -27.64 -7.76 -8.24
CA LEU A 68 -27.63 -7.49 -6.80
C LEU A 68 -28.06 -6.06 -6.47
N LEU A 69 -27.64 -5.07 -7.26
CA LEU A 69 -28.09 -3.68 -7.09
C LEU A 69 -29.60 -3.56 -7.31
N ALA A 70 -30.11 -4.17 -8.38
CA ALA A 70 -31.54 -4.17 -8.68
C ALA A 70 -32.35 -4.87 -7.57
N ALA A 71 -31.88 -6.01 -7.06
CA ALA A 71 -32.50 -6.69 -5.93
C ALA A 71 -32.47 -5.83 -4.66
N LEU A 72 -31.33 -5.20 -4.35
CA LEU A 72 -31.18 -4.35 -3.18
C LEU A 72 -32.10 -3.12 -3.24
N ASP A 73 -32.36 -2.58 -4.43
CA ASP A 73 -33.30 -1.46 -4.63
C ASP A 73 -34.76 -1.80 -4.35
N THR A 74 -35.11 -3.09 -4.29
CA THR A 74 -36.45 -3.54 -3.88
C THR A 74 -36.61 -3.70 -2.37
N VAL A 75 -35.51 -3.65 -1.60
CA VAL A 75 -35.51 -3.80 -0.15
C VAL A 75 -35.73 -2.44 0.51
N GLU A 76 -36.80 -2.31 1.29
CA GLU A 76 -37.09 -1.09 2.06
C GLU A 76 -36.47 -1.19 3.47
N PRO A 77 -35.43 -0.40 3.81
CA PRO A 77 -34.77 -0.48 5.11
C PRO A 77 -35.58 0.20 6.24
N LEU A 78 -36.19 -0.62 7.10
CA LEU A 78 -37.11 -0.15 8.14
C LEU A 78 -36.47 0.43 9.42
N SER A 79 -35.15 0.30 9.63
CA SER A 79 -34.42 0.86 10.79
C SER A 79 -33.23 1.72 10.36
N ASP A 80 -32.71 2.58 11.25
CA ASP A 80 -31.52 3.39 10.98
C ASP A 80 -30.31 2.50 10.65
N ASP A 81 -30.10 1.45 11.43
CA ASP A 81 -29.03 0.47 11.18
C ASP A 81 -29.20 -0.23 9.83
N ALA A 82 -30.45 -0.59 9.46
CA ALA A 82 -30.74 -1.18 8.16
C ALA A 82 -30.50 -0.18 7.01
N ARG A 83 -30.84 1.10 7.20
CA ARG A 83 -30.59 2.17 6.21
C ARG A 83 -29.09 2.36 5.97
N VAL A 84 -28.31 2.41 7.04
CA VAL A 84 -26.84 2.52 6.95
C VAL A 84 -26.25 1.28 6.28
N ARG A 85 -26.69 0.08 6.67
CA ARG A 85 -26.24 -1.18 6.06
C ARG A 85 -26.57 -1.23 4.57
N HIS A 86 -27.81 -0.88 4.20
CA HIS A 86 -28.28 -0.85 2.82
C HIS A 86 -27.43 0.08 1.96
N ALA A 87 -27.25 1.34 2.40
CA ALA A 87 -26.43 2.32 1.69
C ALA A 87 -24.96 1.87 1.54
N CYS A 88 -24.39 1.28 2.60
CA CYS A 88 -23.04 0.74 2.57
C CYS A 88 -22.92 -0.41 1.55
N LEU A 89 -23.83 -1.38 1.62
CA LEU A 89 -23.85 -2.54 0.72
C LEU A 89 -24.03 -2.11 -0.74
N ARG A 90 -24.93 -1.14 -1.00
CA ARG A 90 -25.13 -0.56 -2.33
C ARG A 90 -23.84 0.03 -2.90
N GLY A 91 -23.14 0.87 -2.14
CA GLY A 91 -21.86 1.45 -2.57
C GLY A 91 -20.78 0.40 -2.82
N MET A 92 -20.74 -0.63 -1.97
CA MET A 92 -19.77 -1.74 -2.11
C MET A 92 -20.05 -2.63 -3.32
N ILE A 93 -21.32 -2.87 -3.68
CA ILE A 93 -21.71 -3.60 -4.90
C ILE A 93 -21.42 -2.73 -6.14
N GLY A 94 -21.72 -1.43 -6.11
CA GLY A 94 -21.39 -0.52 -7.22
C GLY A 94 -19.89 -0.47 -7.52
N ALA A 95 -19.05 -0.50 -6.49
CA ALA A 95 -17.59 -0.58 -6.67
C ALA A 95 -17.13 -1.93 -7.26
N LEU A 96 -17.79 -3.02 -6.89
CA LEU A 96 -17.56 -4.34 -7.47
C LEU A 96 -17.94 -4.35 -8.96
N GLU A 97 -19.12 -3.81 -9.31
CA GLU A 97 -19.57 -3.68 -10.70
C GLU A 97 -18.57 -2.87 -11.54
N ALA A 98 -18.15 -1.70 -11.05
CA ALA A 98 -17.18 -0.85 -11.72
C ALA A 98 -15.83 -1.56 -11.92
N ARG A 99 -15.32 -2.27 -10.89
CA ARG A 99 -14.06 -3.02 -11.00
C ARG A 99 -14.18 -4.19 -11.98
N ALA A 100 -15.29 -4.91 -11.95
CA ALA A 100 -15.53 -6.04 -12.84
C ALA A 100 -15.68 -5.58 -14.30
N GLY A 101 -16.41 -4.49 -14.54
CA GLY A 101 -16.54 -3.85 -15.85
C GLY A 101 -15.21 -3.40 -16.42
N LEU A 102 -14.32 -2.82 -15.61
CA LEU A 102 -12.96 -2.49 -16.02
C LEU A 102 -12.16 -3.73 -16.44
N LEU A 103 -12.21 -4.81 -15.66
CA LEU A 103 -11.52 -6.07 -16.00
C LEU A 103 -12.10 -6.76 -17.23
N ALA A 104 -13.37 -6.49 -17.56
CA ALA A 104 -14.02 -6.90 -18.80
C ALA A 104 -13.67 -5.97 -20.00
N GLY A 105 -12.80 -4.98 -19.81
CA GLY A 105 -12.34 -4.06 -20.88
C GLY A 105 -13.08 -2.73 -20.96
N GLY A 106 -13.99 -2.44 -20.03
CA GLY A 106 -14.64 -1.13 -19.88
C GLY A 106 -13.73 -0.07 -19.24
N GLY A 107 -14.26 1.15 -19.09
CA GLY A 107 -13.59 2.23 -18.37
C GLY A 107 -13.78 2.16 -16.85
N LEU A 108 -12.92 2.84 -16.09
CA LEU A 108 -13.08 3.01 -14.64
C LEU A 108 -13.82 4.31 -14.35
N SER A 109 -14.92 4.25 -13.61
CA SER A 109 -15.47 5.42 -12.94
C SER A 109 -14.78 5.60 -11.58
N PHE A 110 -14.11 6.73 -11.37
CA PHE A 110 -13.40 7.02 -10.13
C PHE A 110 -14.36 7.02 -8.94
N ASP A 111 -15.48 7.74 -9.07
CA ASP A 111 -16.49 7.89 -8.04
C ASP A 111 -17.13 6.56 -7.66
N ALA A 112 -17.44 5.72 -8.66
CA ALA A 112 -18.00 4.39 -8.40
C ALA A 112 -17.00 3.48 -7.67
N ALA A 113 -15.71 3.56 -8.01
CA ALA A 113 -14.67 2.74 -7.40
C ALA A 113 -14.29 3.21 -5.99
N PHE A 114 -14.22 4.52 -5.75
CA PHE A 114 -13.69 5.08 -4.50
C PHE A 114 -14.76 5.69 -3.59
N GLY A 115 -16.00 5.87 -4.06
CA GLY A 115 -17.10 6.50 -3.32
C GLY A 115 -16.94 8.00 -3.10
N VAL A 116 -15.97 8.63 -3.77
CA VAL A 116 -15.65 10.06 -3.69
C VAL A 116 -15.26 10.58 -5.06
N PRO A 117 -15.53 11.86 -5.37
CA PRO A 117 -15.11 12.44 -6.64
C PRO A 117 -13.60 12.38 -6.83
N ALA A 118 -13.17 12.31 -8.09
CA ALA A 118 -11.75 12.49 -8.41
C ALA A 118 -11.26 13.85 -7.89
N PRO A 119 -10.11 13.90 -7.19
CA PRO A 119 -9.60 15.14 -6.65
C PRO A 119 -9.27 16.16 -7.76
N GLU A 120 -9.52 17.43 -7.45
CA GLU A 120 -9.14 18.53 -8.32
C GLU A 120 -7.61 18.65 -8.41
N ASP A 121 -7.15 19.20 -9.52
CA ASP A 121 -5.72 19.38 -9.77
C ASP A 121 -5.38 20.85 -9.55
N ASP A 122 -4.54 21.14 -8.55
CA ASP A 122 -4.10 22.49 -8.21
C ASP A 122 -2.58 22.62 -8.38
N PRO A 123 -2.08 23.11 -9.54
CA PRO A 123 -0.66 23.37 -9.76
C PRO A 123 0.00 24.22 -8.67
N GLY A 124 -0.70 25.24 -8.15
CA GLY A 124 -0.16 26.17 -7.16
C GLY A 124 0.08 25.50 -5.80
N TRP A 125 -0.77 24.54 -5.42
CA TRP A 125 -0.56 23.69 -4.25
C TRP A 125 0.76 22.92 -4.32
N TYR A 126 1.08 22.31 -5.47
CA TYR A 126 2.34 21.57 -5.65
C TYR A 126 3.56 22.50 -5.61
N GLU A 127 3.48 23.65 -6.29
CA GLU A 127 4.55 24.66 -6.26
C GLU A 127 4.82 25.14 -4.83
N GLY A 128 3.78 25.36 -4.03
CA GLY A 128 3.88 25.71 -2.62
C GLY A 128 4.58 24.63 -1.78
N LEU A 129 4.23 23.36 -1.96
CA LEU A 129 4.87 22.24 -1.26
C LEU A 129 6.33 22.06 -1.68
N HIS A 130 6.65 22.24 -2.96
CA HIS A 130 8.02 22.22 -3.44
C HIS A 130 8.86 23.35 -2.82
N ALA A 131 8.33 24.58 -2.78
CA ALA A 131 9.01 25.71 -2.17
C ALA A 131 9.21 25.54 -0.66
N ALA A 132 8.20 25.02 0.06
CA ALA A 132 8.30 24.72 1.48
C ALA A 132 9.38 23.67 1.77
N LEU A 133 9.42 22.59 0.98
CA LEU A 133 10.45 21.55 1.12
C LEU A 133 11.85 22.10 0.77
N ASP A 134 11.95 22.94 -0.26
CA ASP A 134 13.20 23.56 -0.69
C ASP A 134 13.81 24.48 0.37
N ALA A 135 12.96 25.24 1.07
CA ALA A 135 13.33 26.13 2.17
C ALA A 135 13.68 25.40 3.47
N ALA A 136 13.02 24.26 3.76
CA ALA A 136 13.26 23.49 4.97
C ALA A 136 14.57 22.68 4.91
N LEU A 137 14.98 22.25 3.72
CA LEU A 137 16.16 21.40 3.56
C LEU A 137 17.47 22.21 3.59
N PRO A 138 18.50 21.75 4.33
CA PRO A 138 19.80 22.42 4.36
C PRO A 138 20.57 22.26 3.03
N GLY A 139 21.52 23.16 2.79
CA GLY A 139 22.41 23.13 1.64
C GLY A 139 21.81 23.69 0.34
N SER A 140 22.55 23.58 -0.76
CA SER A 140 22.18 24.11 -2.07
C SER A 140 22.20 23.03 -3.15
N GLY A 141 21.48 23.23 -4.25
CA GLY A 141 21.47 22.31 -5.40
C GLY A 141 20.09 21.70 -5.63
N ASP A 142 20.05 20.58 -6.35
CA ASP A 142 18.81 19.91 -6.71
C ASP A 142 18.01 19.45 -5.47
N LEU A 143 16.72 19.79 -5.44
CA LEU A 143 15.82 19.49 -4.32
C LEU A 143 15.72 17.99 -4.04
N ALA A 144 15.58 17.17 -5.08
CA ALA A 144 15.45 15.72 -4.90
C ALA A 144 16.73 15.12 -4.33
N GLY A 145 17.90 15.55 -4.81
CA GLY A 145 19.20 15.16 -4.26
C GLY A 145 19.36 15.54 -2.79
N ARG A 146 19.01 16.79 -2.42
CA ARG A 146 19.05 17.27 -1.02
C ARG A 146 18.13 16.46 -0.12
N TYR A 147 16.90 16.20 -0.55
CA TYR A 147 15.94 15.39 0.20
C TYR A 147 16.45 13.96 0.43
N GLN A 148 16.96 13.29 -0.60
CA GLN A 148 17.49 11.93 -0.46
C GLN A 148 18.69 11.87 0.50
N ALA A 149 19.60 12.84 0.42
CA ALA A 149 20.74 12.93 1.33
C ALA A 149 20.30 13.17 2.78
N PHE A 150 19.34 14.08 2.99
CA PHE A 150 18.76 14.36 4.30
C PHE A 150 18.10 13.10 4.91
N MET A 151 17.21 12.44 4.17
CA MET A 151 16.53 11.23 4.65
C MET A 151 17.50 10.07 4.92
N ALA A 152 18.59 9.94 4.15
CA ALA A 152 19.59 8.90 4.36
C ALA A 152 20.29 9.00 5.72
N SER A 153 20.40 10.20 6.30
CA SER A 153 20.95 10.40 7.65
C SER A 153 20.04 9.88 8.78
N PHE A 154 18.77 9.57 8.48
CA PHE A 154 17.77 9.11 9.44
C PHE A 154 17.38 7.64 9.26
N VAL A 155 18.22 6.85 8.57
CA VAL A 155 18.02 5.39 8.44
C VAL A 155 18.25 4.71 9.78
N VAL A 156 17.22 4.07 10.32
CA VAL A 156 17.27 3.33 11.59
C VAL A 156 18.24 2.16 11.46
N PRO A 157 19.21 2.02 12.39
CA PRO A 157 20.10 0.86 12.40
C PRO A 157 19.31 -0.46 12.47
N PRO A 158 19.61 -1.47 11.62
CA PRO A 158 18.81 -2.71 11.54
C PRO A 158 18.65 -3.46 12.87
N ASP A 159 19.67 -3.42 13.73
CA ASP A 159 19.70 -4.02 15.06
C ASP A 159 18.79 -3.30 16.08
N ARG A 160 18.41 -2.05 15.81
CA ARG A 160 17.53 -1.23 16.65
C ARG A 160 16.10 -1.16 16.13
N LEU A 161 15.86 -1.58 14.89
CA LEU A 161 14.60 -1.39 14.18
C LEU A 161 13.39 -1.93 14.98
N PHE A 162 13.45 -3.19 15.44
CA PHE A 162 12.33 -3.80 16.15
C PHE A 162 12.10 -3.22 17.55
N GLU A 163 13.13 -2.67 18.19
CA GLU A 163 12.99 -1.95 19.46
C GLU A 163 12.20 -0.66 19.25
N VAL A 164 12.56 0.14 18.23
CA VAL A 164 11.83 1.35 17.84
C VAL A 164 10.39 1.04 17.44
N PHE A 165 10.16 -0.01 16.63
CA PHE A 165 8.81 -0.47 16.28
C PHE A 165 7.99 -0.84 17.52
N SER A 166 8.59 -1.57 18.47
CA SER A 166 7.91 -1.99 19.69
C SER A 166 7.48 -0.80 20.54
N ALA A 167 8.34 0.20 20.69
CA ALA A 167 8.02 1.44 21.39
C ALA A 167 6.87 2.21 20.72
N ALA A 168 6.93 2.36 19.39
CA ALA A 168 5.86 2.99 18.62
C ALA A 168 4.53 2.24 18.76
N VAL A 169 4.53 0.90 18.67
CA VAL A 169 3.31 0.08 18.80
C VAL A 169 2.69 0.23 20.19
N ALA A 170 3.51 0.18 21.24
CA ALA A 170 3.05 0.30 22.61
C ALA A 170 2.36 1.65 22.84
N GLU A 171 2.99 2.75 22.41
CA GLU A 171 2.45 4.08 22.59
C GLU A 171 1.20 4.32 21.72
N SER A 172 1.25 3.93 20.44
CA SER A 172 0.09 4.02 19.54
C SER A 172 -1.12 3.27 20.10
N ARG A 173 -0.91 2.08 20.70
CA ARG A 173 -1.97 1.31 21.34
C ARG A 173 -2.51 2.00 22.59
N ARG A 174 -1.63 2.52 23.45
CA ARG A 174 -2.02 3.23 24.68
C ARG A 174 -2.93 4.41 24.34
N ARG A 175 -2.48 5.29 23.46
CA ARG A 175 -3.24 6.48 23.03
C ARG A 175 -4.54 6.12 22.31
N THR A 176 -4.52 5.08 21.47
CA THR A 176 -5.75 4.59 20.84
C THR A 176 -6.78 4.14 21.87
N ALA A 177 -6.37 3.46 22.93
CA ALA A 177 -7.26 2.97 23.98
C ALA A 177 -7.92 4.09 24.81
N GLU A 178 -7.38 5.32 24.77
CA GLU A 178 -7.98 6.49 25.42
C GLU A 178 -9.23 6.99 24.68
N HIS A 179 -9.31 6.74 23.37
CA HIS A 179 -10.38 7.23 22.51
C HIS A 179 -11.30 6.12 22.02
N ILE A 180 -10.77 4.91 21.84
CA ILE A 180 -11.44 3.80 21.17
C ILE A 180 -11.39 2.56 22.06
N ARG A 181 -12.57 1.98 22.35
CA ARG A 181 -12.64 0.70 23.05
C ARG A 181 -12.16 -0.44 22.16
N LEU A 182 -11.01 -1.01 22.50
CA LEU A 182 -10.44 -2.16 21.81
C LEU A 182 -11.07 -3.47 22.30
N PRO A 183 -11.49 -4.37 21.40
CA PRO A 183 -11.99 -5.70 21.78
C PRO A 183 -10.99 -6.50 22.64
N PRO A 184 -11.44 -7.24 23.67
CA PRO A 184 -10.54 -8.01 24.51
C PRO A 184 -9.71 -9.05 23.72
N GLY A 185 -8.42 -9.15 24.05
CA GLY A 185 -7.51 -10.15 23.44
C GLY A 185 -7.03 -9.82 22.03
N GLU A 186 -7.40 -8.65 21.50
CA GLU A 186 -6.86 -8.16 20.24
C GLU A 186 -5.35 -7.93 20.31
N GLY A 187 -4.68 -8.07 19.17
CA GLY A 187 -3.25 -7.86 19.08
C GLY A 187 -2.70 -7.97 17.67
N ILE A 188 -1.63 -7.24 17.46
CA ILE A 188 -0.87 -7.17 16.21
C ILE A 188 0.57 -7.58 16.49
N GLU A 189 1.13 -8.41 15.61
CA GLU A 189 2.49 -8.89 15.70
C GLU A 189 3.32 -8.35 14.53
N TYR A 190 4.50 -7.80 14.83
CA TYR A 190 5.45 -7.33 13.83
C TYR A 190 6.60 -8.33 13.72
N LEU A 191 6.82 -8.86 12.53
CA LEU A 191 7.81 -9.90 12.25
C LEU A 191 8.72 -9.48 11.09
N PRO A 192 9.97 -9.95 11.02
CA PRO A 192 10.79 -9.74 9.83
C PRO A 192 10.27 -10.53 8.64
N GLY A 193 10.41 -9.98 7.43
CA GLY A 193 10.17 -10.68 6.17
C GLY A 193 9.62 -9.78 5.07
N GLU A 194 9.33 -10.37 3.91
CA GLU A 194 8.77 -9.63 2.77
C GLU A 194 7.52 -8.84 3.18
N GLY A 195 7.58 -7.52 2.97
CA GLY A 195 6.62 -6.57 3.50
C GLY A 195 5.16 -6.90 3.16
N CYS A 196 4.39 -7.34 4.15
CA CYS A 196 2.96 -7.62 4.00
C CYS A 196 2.21 -7.42 5.32
N SER A 197 0.92 -7.13 5.23
CA SER A 197 0.05 -6.93 6.40
C SER A 197 -1.20 -7.78 6.20
N ARG A 198 -1.52 -8.62 7.18
CA ARG A 198 -2.65 -9.54 7.11
C ARG A 198 -3.44 -9.52 8.41
N TYR A 199 -4.74 -9.30 8.28
CA TYR A 199 -5.70 -9.56 9.34
C TYR A 199 -6.13 -11.03 9.28
N LEU A 200 -6.03 -11.73 10.41
CA LEU A 200 -6.30 -13.16 10.52
C LEU A 200 -7.72 -13.48 11.00
N GLY A 201 -8.50 -12.46 11.38
CA GLY A 201 -9.74 -12.63 12.13
C GLY A 201 -9.50 -12.74 13.62
N GLY A 202 -10.57 -12.61 14.42
CA GLY A 202 -10.51 -12.79 15.87
C GLY A 202 -9.68 -11.74 16.60
N GLY A 203 -9.54 -10.55 16.02
CA GLY A 203 -8.71 -9.49 16.59
C GLY A 203 -7.21 -9.72 16.44
N ARG A 204 -6.76 -10.57 15.50
CA ARG A 204 -5.33 -10.87 15.29
C ARG A 204 -4.83 -10.32 13.95
N SER A 205 -3.70 -9.62 13.96
CA SER A 205 -2.97 -9.20 12.76
C SER A 205 -1.52 -9.63 12.81
N ILE A 206 -0.93 -9.83 11.63
CA ILE A 206 0.52 -9.93 11.43
C ILE A 206 0.94 -8.88 10.42
N VAL A 207 2.02 -8.17 10.74
CA VAL A 207 2.73 -7.27 9.83
C VAL A 207 4.16 -7.79 9.67
N ARG A 208 4.54 -8.07 8.42
CA ARG A 208 5.92 -8.36 8.06
C ARG A 208 6.61 -7.08 7.65
N VAL A 209 7.75 -6.81 8.27
CA VAL A 209 8.62 -5.66 8.01
C VAL A 209 9.79 -6.14 7.17
N ASP A 210 9.96 -5.54 5.99
CA ASP A 210 11.09 -5.80 5.11
C ASP A 210 12.34 -5.18 5.72
N VAL A 211 13.18 -6.02 6.34
CA VAL A 211 14.41 -5.62 7.03
C VAL A 211 15.61 -5.48 6.08
N ASP A 212 15.47 -5.93 4.83
CA ASP A 212 16.53 -5.84 3.83
C ASP A 212 16.54 -4.45 3.15
N ARG A 213 15.51 -3.64 3.39
CA ARG A 213 15.41 -2.27 2.89
C ARG A 213 15.63 -1.25 4.03
N PRO A 214 16.39 -0.18 3.78
CA PRO A 214 16.52 0.92 4.74
C PRO A 214 15.16 1.48 5.14
N VAL A 215 14.91 1.57 6.44
CA VAL A 215 13.73 2.23 7.03
C VAL A 215 14.20 3.49 7.74
N THR A 216 13.65 4.64 7.36
CA THR A 216 13.92 5.91 8.03
C THR A 216 12.99 6.10 9.22
N ILE A 217 13.45 6.80 10.26
CA ILE A 217 12.72 6.90 11.54
C ILE A 217 11.35 7.56 11.40
N ASP A 218 11.22 8.54 10.51
CA ASP A 218 9.97 9.24 10.20
C ASP A 218 8.88 8.31 9.67
N ARG A 219 9.25 7.14 9.13
CA ARG A 219 8.30 6.16 8.59
C ARG A 219 7.81 5.15 9.62
N VAL A 220 8.48 5.04 10.77
CA VAL A 220 8.15 4.01 11.77
C VAL A 220 6.79 4.31 12.40
N LEU A 221 6.62 5.50 13.00
CA LEU A 221 5.37 5.84 13.68
C LEU A 221 4.16 5.89 12.74
N PRO A 222 4.18 6.61 11.59
CA PRO A 222 3.06 6.57 10.64
C PRO A 222 2.77 5.15 10.12
N GLY A 223 3.81 4.34 9.89
CA GLY A 223 3.66 2.96 9.46
C GLY A 223 2.96 2.09 10.51
N VAL A 224 3.41 2.18 11.76
CA VAL A 224 2.79 1.49 12.90
C VAL A 224 1.35 1.92 13.09
N CYS A 225 1.08 3.21 13.09
CA CYS A 225 -0.27 3.72 13.29
C CYS A 225 -1.22 3.26 12.18
N ARG A 226 -0.78 3.35 10.92
CA ARG A 226 -1.59 2.99 9.76
C ARG A 226 -1.93 1.50 9.72
N GLU A 227 -0.98 0.62 10.01
CA GLU A 227 -1.23 -0.83 10.01
C GLU A 227 -1.88 -1.32 11.32
N GLY A 228 -1.58 -0.68 12.43
CA GLY A 228 -1.97 -1.05 13.79
C GLY A 228 -3.02 -0.12 14.41
N TYR A 229 -2.55 0.80 15.25
CA TYR A 229 -3.36 1.60 16.15
C TYR A 229 -3.25 3.11 15.86
N PRO A 230 -4.33 3.84 15.61
CA PRO A 230 -5.73 3.41 15.50
C PRO A 230 -6.12 2.95 14.07
N GLY A 231 -5.15 2.55 13.23
CA GLY A 231 -5.37 2.24 11.81
C GLY A 231 -6.02 0.89 11.50
N ARG A 232 -5.53 0.22 10.45
CA ARG A 232 -6.20 -0.93 9.81
C ARG A 232 -6.51 -2.07 10.79
N HIS A 233 -5.61 -2.40 11.71
CA HIS A 233 -5.87 -3.44 12.72
C HIS A 233 -7.05 -3.05 13.60
N THR A 234 -7.03 -1.84 14.17
CA THR A 234 -8.10 -1.33 15.04
C THR A 234 -9.45 -1.37 14.32
N LEU A 235 -9.52 -0.81 13.12
CA LEU A 235 -10.73 -0.79 12.29
C LEU A 235 -11.26 -2.20 11.99
N ARG A 236 -10.37 -3.12 11.57
CA ARG A 236 -10.77 -4.49 11.24
C ARG A 236 -11.19 -5.28 12.48
N THR A 237 -10.49 -5.10 13.60
CA THR A 237 -10.81 -5.73 14.87
C THR A 237 -12.19 -5.32 15.38
N ILE A 238 -12.53 -4.03 15.33
CA ILE A 238 -13.86 -3.54 15.71
C ILE A 238 -14.93 -4.02 14.72
N ARG A 239 -14.67 -3.91 13.41
CA ARG A 239 -15.59 -4.39 12.36
C ARG A 239 -15.89 -5.88 12.51
N ASP A 240 -14.87 -6.69 12.74
CA ASP A 240 -15.00 -8.14 12.93
C ASP A 240 -15.79 -8.47 14.21
N ALA A 241 -15.48 -7.81 15.32
CA ALA A 241 -16.18 -8.03 16.59
C ALA A 241 -17.66 -7.59 16.53
N VAL A 242 -17.94 -6.40 16.01
CA VAL A 242 -19.26 -5.77 16.08
C VAL A 242 -20.15 -6.16 14.92
N LEU A 243 -19.67 -6.07 13.67
CA LEU A 243 -20.51 -6.24 12.48
C LEU A 243 -20.53 -7.69 12.02
N VAL A 244 -19.37 -8.35 11.95
CA VAL A 244 -19.30 -9.74 11.46
C VAL A 244 -19.79 -10.71 12.53
N ARG A 245 -19.15 -10.76 13.71
CA ARG A 245 -19.53 -11.67 14.79
C ARG A 245 -20.77 -11.21 15.56
N GLY A 246 -20.88 -9.93 15.84
CA GLY A 246 -21.96 -9.39 16.67
C GLY A 246 -23.31 -9.31 15.95
N ARG A 247 -23.32 -9.00 14.65
CA ARG A 247 -24.54 -8.80 13.85
C ARG A 247 -24.73 -9.80 12.72
N GLY A 248 -23.73 -10.64 12.42
CA GLY A 248 -23.81 -11.61 11.33
C GLY A 248 -23.68 -11.00 9.92
N TRP A 249 -23.27 -9.73 9.80
CA TRP A 249 -23.17 -9.02 8.53
C TRP A 249 -21.93 -9.46 7.75
N ILE A 250 -22.09 -10.51 6.96
CA ILE A 250 -20.99 -11.22 6.28
C ILE A 250 -20.26 -10.38 5.23
N GLU A 251 -20.92 -9.39 4.63
CA GLU A 251 -20.29 -8.42 3.72
C GLU A 251 -19.16 -7.65 4.41
N HIS A 252 -19.18 -7.57 5.74
CA HIS A 252 -18.10 -6.96 6.51
C HIS A 252 -16.86 -7.85 6.67
N ALA A 253 -16.91 -9.12 6.27
CA ALA A 253 -15.80 -10.06 6.39
C ALA A 253 -14.83 -10.04 5.19
N VAL A 254 -15.15 -9.30 4.13
CA VAL A 254 -14.30 -9.10 2.95
C VAL A 254 -13.89 -7.63 2.80
N VAL A 255 -12.65 -7.40 2.38
CA VAL A 255 -12.08 -6.05 2.21
C VAL A 255 -11.53 -5.91 0.78
N PRO A 256 -12.38 -5.55 -0.19
CA PRO A 256 -11.92 -5.22 -1.53
C PRO A 256 -11.13 -3.91 -1.53
N ALA A 257 -9.99 -3.90 -2.20
CA ALA A 257 -9.22 -2.71 -2.56
C ALA A 257 -10.00 -1.90 -3.58
N ALA A 258 -9.76 -0.59 -3.63
CA ALA A 258 -10.51 0.35 -4.48
C ALA A 258 -12.03 0.17 -4.32
N SER A 259 -12.49 0.39 -3.09
CA SER A 259 -13.91 0.41 -2.71
C SER A 259 -14.18 1.59 -1.79
N PRO A 260 -15.43 2.09 -1.69
CA PRO A 260 -15.79 3.18 -0.77
C PRO A 260 -15.34 2.92 0.67
N LEU A 261 -15.52 1.69 1.17
CA LEU A 261 -15.11 1.33 2.52
C LEU A 261 -13.59 1.28 2.68
N ALA A 262 -12.85 0.92 1.63
CA ALA A 262 -11.39 1.01 1.64
C ALA A 262 -10.91 2.46 1.66
N THR A 263 -11.57 3.37 0.92
CA THR A 263 -11.30 4.81 0.96
C THR A 263 -11.49 5.36 2.37
N VAL A 264 -12.64 5.08 2.99
CA VAL A 264 -12.91 5.48 4.39
C VAL A 264 -11.89 4.88 5.35
N SER A 265 -11.55 3.60 5.18
CA SER A 265 -10.57 2.92 6.06
C SER A 265 -9.16 3.51 5.92
N GLU A 266 -8.74 3.86 4.71
CA GLU A 266 -7.41 4.48 4.48
C GLU A 266 -7.37 5.90 5.03
N GLY A 267 -8.42 6.70 4.77
CA GLY A 267 -8.56 8.05 5.32
C GLY A 267 -8.56 8.03 6.85
N ALA A 268 -9.32 7.13 7.46
CA ALA A 268 -9.34 6.95 8.91
C ALA A 268 -7.99 6.48 9.48
N ALA A 269 -7.28 5.57 8.80
CA ALA A 269 -5.97 5.12 9.24
C ALA A 269 -4.90 6.23 9.15
N ARG A 270 -5.01 7.14 8.17
CA ARG A 270 -4.15 8.33 8.06
C ARG A 270 -4.49 9.37 9.12
N PHE A 271 -5.76 9.75 9.20
CA PHE A 271 -6.24 10.74 10.17
C PHE A 271 -6.00 10.27 11.62
N GLY A 272 -6.09 8.96 11.84
CA GLY A 272 -5.82 8.33 13.11
C GLY A 272 -4.41 8.60 13.67
N VAL A 273 -3.42 8.86 12.81
CA VAL A 273 -2.09 9.30 13.25
C VAL A 273 -2.18 10.63 13.98
N GLU A 274 -2.88 11.62 13.42
CA GLU A 274 -3.05 12.95 14.03
C GLU A 274 -3.94 12.90 15.28
N VAL A 275 -4.91 11.98 15.33
CA VAL A 275 -5.75 11.78 16.52
C VAL A 275 -4.93 11.24 17.69
N ALA A 276 -4.11 10.21 17.44
CA ALA A 276 -3.27 9.62 18.49
C ALA A 276 -2.05 10.49 18.79
N PHE A 277 -1.46 11.14 17.78
CA PHE A 277 -0.24 11.94 17.90
C PHE A 277 -0.45 13.29 17.19
N PRO A 278 -1.13 14.24 17.85
CA PRO A 278 -1.13 15.63 17.40
C PRO A 278 0.32 16.13 17.24
N ALA A 279 0.56 17.06 16.30
CA ALA A 279 1.91 17.43 15.87
C ALA A 279 2.93 17.66 17.01
N ALA A 280 2.58 18.42 18.05
CA ALA A 280 3.48 18.67 19.18
C ALA A 280 3.85 17.38 19.93
N ASP A 281 2.87 16.52 20.20
CA ASP A 281 3.08 15.23 20.86
C ASP A 281 3.88 14.26 19.99
N ARG A 282 3.68 14.32 18.66
CA ARG A 282 4.42 13.49 17.71
C ARG A 282 5.91 13.81 17.74
N VAL A 283 6.25 15.10 17.70
CA VAL A 283 7.64 15.59 17.81
C VAL A 283 8.20 15.23 19.19
N GLY A 284 7.47 15.48 20.27
CA GLY A 284 7.91 15.14 21.62
C GLY A 284 8.18 13.64 21.80
N PHE A 285 7.28 12.77 21.30
CA PHE A 285 7.49 11.33 21.34
C PHE A 285 8.69 10.88 20.48
N ALA A 286 8.90 11.52 19.33
CA ALA A 286 10.07 11.25 18.51
C ALA A 286 11.36 11.64 19.25
N GLU A 287 11.42 12.86 19.80
CA GLU A 287 12.55 13.42 20.53
C GLU A 287 12.90 12.62 21.79
N GLU A 288 11.90 12.31 22.62
CA GLU A 288 12.11 11.71 23.94
C GLU A 288 12.32 10.19 23.88
N VAL A 289 11.78 9.52 22.86
CA VAL A 289 11.73 8.05 22.80
C VAL A 289 12.36 7.50 21.53
N LEU A 290 11.78 7.82 20.35
CA LEU A 290 12.16 7.12 19.11
C LEU A 290 13.60 7.43 18.67
N PHE A 291 14.03 8.68 18.81
CA PHE A 291 15.38 9.14 18.44
C PHE A 291 16.46 8.52 19.34
N PRO A 292 16.37 8.58 20.68
CA PRO A 292 17.29 7.89 21.56
C PRO A 292 17.40 6.39 21.29
N LEU A 293 16.27 5.70 21.08
CA LEU A 293 16.26 4.27 20.75
C LEU A 293 16.99 4.00 19.43
N ALA A 294 16.77 4.82 18.40
CA ALA A 294 17.42 4.67 17.11
C ALA A 294 18.88 5.17 17.07
N GLY A 295 19.31 5.95 18.07
CA GLY A 295 20.65 6.52 18.16
C GLY A 295 20.83 7.85 17.44
N PHE A 296 19.74 8.59 17.23
CA PHE A 296 19.76 9.93 16.64
C PHE A 296 19.79 11.03 17.71
N ALA A 297 20.24 12.21 17.30
CA ALA A 297 20.26 13.40 18.15
C ALA A 297 18.82 13.95 18.31
N PRO A 298 18.27 14.03 19.54
CA PRO A 298 16.88 14.45 19.75
C PRO A 298 16.50 15.79 19.11
N GLU A 299 17.44 16.73 19.05
CA GLU A 299 17.26 18.06 18.46
C GLU A 299 16.89 18.06 16.97
N ASP A 300 17.16 16.97 16.24
CA ASP A 300 16.83 16.82 14.83
C ASP A 300 15.35 16.43 14.60
N ALA A 301 14.61 16.04 15.65
CA ALA A 301 13.26 15.51 15.53
C ALA A 301 12.26 16.50 14.92
N ALA A 302 12.31 17.77 15.34
CA ALA A 302 11.42 18.81 14.83
C ALA A 302 11.67 19.13 13.36
N LEU A 303 12.95 19.17 12.94
CA LEU A 303 13.31 19.41 11.54
C LEU A 303 12.87 18.24 10.66
N LEU A 304 13.11 17.01 11.10
CA LEU A 304 12.67 15.82 10.37
C LEU A 304 11.14 15.79 10.23
N ASP A 305 10.39 16.07 11.29
CA ASP A 305 8.91 16.09 11.23
C ASP A 305 8.40 17.11 10.19
N ALA A 306 8.94 18.33 10.19
CA ALA A 306 8.55 19.37 9.24
C ALA A 306 8.83 18.97 7.78
N VAL A 307 10.01 18.39 7.52
CA VAL A 307 10.39 17.88 6.20
C VAL A 307 9.49 16.71 5.78
N SER A 308 9.29 15.73 6.66
CA SER A 308 8.50 14.53 6.38
C SER A 308 7.01 14.83 6.22
N ALA A 309 6.44 15.78 6.96
CA ALA A 309 5.06 16.23 6.80
C ALA A 309 4.84 16.84 5.40
N THR A 310 5.70 17.79 5.01
CA THR A 310 5.63 18.43 3.69
C THR A 310 5.84 17.43 2.55
N ALA A 311 6.82 16.54 2.67
CA ALA A 311 7.09 15.50 1.69
C ALA A 311 5.93 14.50 1.58
N THR A 312 5.26 14.19 2.70
CA THR A 312 4.06 13.35 2.73
C THR A 312 2.92 14.01 1.97
N ASP A 313 2.63 15.28 2.22
CA ASP A 313 1.55 15.99 1.51
C ASP A 313 1.82 16.09 0.01
N LEU A 314 3.08 16.33 -0.38
CA LEU A 314 3.50 16.29 -1.77
C LEU A 314 3.28 14.91 -2.40
N PHE A 315 3.66 13.84 -1.70
CA PHE A 315 3.48 12.47 -2.18
C PHE A 315 2.01 12.13 -2.41
N PHE A 316 1.14 12.41 -1.45
CA PHE A 316 -0.28 12.03 -1.54
C PHE A 316 -1.05 12.87 -2.55
N SER A 317 -0.80 14.19 -2.59
CA SER A 317 -1.39 15.07 -3.61
C SER A 317 -0.93 14.65 -5.01
N GLY A 318 0.37 14.36 -5.17
CA GLY A 318 0.92 13.90 -6.45
C GLY A 318 0.37 12.55 -6.89
N ALA A 319 0.22 11.61 -5.95
CA ALA A 319 -0.37 10.29 -6.23
C ALA A 319 -1.84 10.41 -6.66
N ALA A 320 -2.62 11.28 -6.01
CA ALA A 320 -4.00 11.58 -6.37
C ALA A 320 -4.11 12.15 -7.80
N ARG A 321 -3.28 13.13 -8.15
CA ARG A 321 -3.19 13.69 -9.51
C ARG A 321 -2.86 12.63 -10.55
N VAL A 322 -1.87 11.78 -10.27
CA VAL A 322 -1.48 10.69 -11.19
C VAL A 322 -2.61 9.68 -11.35
N ALA A 323 -3.27 9.29 -10.26
CA ALA A 323 -4.39 8.35 -10.29
C ALA A 323 -5.54 8.87 -11.15
N ARG A 324 -5.93 10.14 -10.97
CA ARG A 324 -6.92 10.79 -11.82
C ARG A 324 -6.48 10.82 -13.28
N GLY A 325 -5.26 11.28 -13.56
CA GLY A 325 -4.76 11.36 -14.92
C GLY A 325 -4.78 10.01 -15.63
N LEU A 326 -4.51 8.91 -14.92
CA LEU A 326 -4.61 7.56 -15.47
C LEU A 326 -6.06 7.10 -15.66
N ALA A 327 -6.97 7.42 -14.72
CA ALA A 327 -8.39 7.09 -14.82
C ALA A 327 -9.08 7.80 -16.00
N ASP A 328 -8.75 9.08 -16.23
CA ASP A 328 -9.28 9.89 -17.32
C ASP A 328 -8.59 9.60 -18.67
N GLY A 329 -7.59 8.72 -18.69
CA GLY A 329 -6.79 8.40 -19.88
C GLY A 329 -5.82 9.52 -20.33
N ALA A 330 -5.71 10.61 -19.56
CA ALA A 330 -4.76 11.70 -19.81
C ALA A 330 -3.29 11.27 -19.58
N LEU A 331 -3.08 10.25 -18.74
CA LEU A 331 -1.79 9.58 -18.51
C LEU A 331 -1.89 8.12 -18.94
N VAL A 332 -0.76 7.54 -19.38
CA VAL A 332 -0.65 6.13 -19.75
C VAL A 332 0.37 5.41 -18.87
N PRO A 333 0.12 4.16 -18.45
CA PRO A 333 1.06 3.38 -17.64
C PRO A 333 2.43 3.24 -18.31
N GLY A 334 3.48 3.80 -17.68
CA GLY A 334 4.85 3.77 -18.19
C GLY A 334 5.22 4.88 -19.17
N GLY A 335 4.32 5.82 -19.45
CA GLY A 335 4.65 7.10 -20.07
C GLY A 335 5.01 8.12 -19.00
N GLY A 336 6.16 8.77 -19.12
CA GLY A 336 6.43 9.99 -18.35
C GLY A 336 5.36 11.05 -18.65
N VAL A 337 5.08 11.91 -17.67
CA VAL A 337 4.14 13.03 -17.79
C VAL A 337 4.53 13.88 -19.02
N ARG A 338 3.69 13.90 -20.05
CA ARG A 338 3.82 14.91 -21.12
C ARG A 338 3.15 16.18 -20.64
N TYR A 339 3.96 17.18 -20.31
CA TYR A 339 3.46 18.54 -20.16
C TYR A 339 2.92 19.03 -21.51
N PRO A 340 1.69 19.56 -21.58
CA PRO A 340 1.27 20.34 -22.73
C PRO A 340 2.13 21.62 -22.76
N GLN A 341 3.12 21.65 -23.64
CA GLN A 341 3.84 22.87 -24.01
C GLN A 341 2.83 23.83 -24.63
N GLY A 342 2.44 24.86 -23.86
CA GLY A 342 1.37 25.78 -24.23
C GLY A 342 1.68 27.24 -23.93
N ARG A 343 2.68 27.81 -24.62
CA ARG A 343 2.66 29.12 -25.33
C ARG A 343 4.09 29.51 -25.75
N PRO A 344 4.29 30.10 -26.94
CA PRO A 344 5.62 30.50 -27.39
C PRO A 344 6.15 31.67 -26.57
N ALA A 345 7.39 31.55 -26.09
CA ALA A 345 8.14 32.66 -25.51
C ALA A 345 8.39 33.75 -26.60
N PRO A 346 8.40 35.05 -26.22
CA PRO A 346 8.69 36.12 -27.16
C PRO A 346 10.12 35.96 -27.68
N ARG A 347 10.30 36.15 -29.00
CA ARG A 347 11.57 35.99 -29.70
C ARG A 347 12.66 36.85 -29.07
N PRO A 348 13.82 36.29 -28.69
CA PRO A 348 15.07 37.00 -28.76
C PRO A 348 15.72 36.66 -30.09
N GLY A 349 16.04 37.70 -30.87
CA GLY A 349 17.03 37.59 -31.92
C GLY A 349 18.36 37.07 -31.35
N ASP A 350 19.14 36.55 -32.28
CA ASP A 350 20.53 36.16 -32.14
C ASP A 350 20.80 34.78 -31.50
N GLY A 351 20.80 33.79 -32.39
CA GLY A 351 22.08 33.11 -32.63
C GLY A 351 22.11 31.60 -32.40
N GLY A 352 21.78 30.85 -33.46
CA GLY A 352 22.32 29.51 -33.76
C GLY A 352 21.83 28.38 -32.84
N GLY A 353 21.09 27.39 -33.29
CA GLY A 353 21.35 26.58 -34.47
C GLY A 353 21.30 25.11 -34.04
N LEU A 354 20.23 24.42 -34.46
CA LEU A 354 19.98 22.96 -34.43
C LEU A 354 21.14 22.17 -35.12
N PRO A 355 21.19 20.81 -35.29
CA PRO A 355 20.17 19.76 -35.08
C PRO A 355 20.63 18.30 -34.66
N TRP A 356 19.65 17.49 -34.22
CA TRP A 356 19.32 16.05 -34.52
C TRP A 356 20.35 14.85 -34.59
N VAL A 357 20.01 13.78 -33.84
CA VAL A 357 19.81 12.33 -34.25
C VAL A 357 20.92 11.23 -34.22
N HIS A 358 20.66 10.20 -33.37
CA HIS A 358 20.90 8.71 -33.34
C HIS A 358 22.18 7.99 -33.86
N ARG A 359 22.65 6.97 -33.08
CA ARG A 359 22.65 5.50 -33.40
C ARG A 359 23.19 4.60 -32.25
N GLY A 360 22.65 3.37 -32.11
CA GLY A 360 23.01 2.32 -31.12
C GLY A 360 24.18 1.38 -31.51
N VAL A 361 24.61 0.43 -30.65
CA VAL A 361 24.31 -1.05 -30.69
C VAL A 361 24.91 -1.84 -29.47
N ARG A 362 24.09 -2.73 -28.88
CA ARG A 362 24.18 -4.12 -28.28
C ARG A 362 25.43 -4.76 -27.60
N GLY A 363 25.14 -5.54 -26.52
CA GLY A 363 25.63 -6.94 -26.32
C GLY A 363 25.71 -7.57 -24.89
N LEU A 364 24.71 -8.41 -24.49
CA LEU A 364 24.70 -9.66 -23.63
C LEU A 364 25.15 -9.67 -22.12
N PRO A 365 24.85 -10.72 -21.30
CA PRO A 365 23.76 -11.74 -21.27
C PRO A 365 22.91 -11.66 -19.95
N GLY A 366 21.62 -12.04 -19.86
CA GLY A 366 21.09 -13.41 -19.89
C GLY A 366 20.93 -14.02 -18.48
N GLY A 367 19.95 -13.58 -17.68
CA GLY A 367 19.66 -14.10 -16.33
C GLY A 367 18.18 -14.45 -16.14
N ARG A 368 17.90 -15.69 -15.74
CA ARG A 368 16.56 -16.29 -15.60
C ARG A 368 15.70 -15.58 -14.54
N GLU A 369 14.47 -15.21 -14.89
CA GLU A 369 13.45 -14.73 -13.95
C GLU A 369 12.76 -15.92 -13.26
N ARG A 370 12.75 -15.91 -11.92
CA ARG A 370 11.79 -16.69 -11.11
C ARG A 370 10.65 -15.73 -10.75
N GLY A 371 9.42 -16.12 -11.06
CA GLY A 371 8.23 -15.37 -10.69
C GLY A 371 8.07 -15.24 -9.19
N LEU A 372 7.59 -14.08 -8.74
CA LEU A 372 7.18 -13.82 -7.36
C LEU A 372 5.97 -14.70 -7.00
N PRO A 373 5.99 -15.41 -5.87
CA PRO A 373 4.81 -16.16 -5.44
C PRO A 373 3.77 -15.19 -4.85
N PRO A 374 2.47 -15.39 -5.11
CA PRO A 374 1.45 -14.80 -4.27
C PRO A 374 1.58 -15.38 -2.84
N CYS A 375 1.12 -14.63 -1.83
CA CYS A 375 1.02 -15.07 -0.42
C CYS A 375 -0.03 -16.21 -0.23
N ALA A 376 0.02 -17.25 -1.06
CA ALA A 376 -1.00 -18.30 -1.18
C ALA A 376 -0.60 -19.62 -0.51
N GLY A 377 0.50 -19.66 0.26
CA GLY A 377 1.05 -20.91 0.78
C GLY A 377 1.20 -20.96 2.28
N LEU A 378 0.12 -20.90 3.07
CA LEU A 378 0.19 -21.27 4.49
C LEU A 378 -1.10 -21.99 4.94
N ARG A 379 -0.99 -23.32 5.13
CA ARG A 379 -1.95 -24.12 5.91
C ARG A 379 -1.82 -23.75 7.39
N ARG A 380 -2.94 -23.73 8.10
CA ARG A 380 -2.99 -23.59 9.57
C ARG A 380 -2.13 -24.69 10.22
N GLU A 381 -1.07 -24.31 10.92
CA GLU A 381 -0.58 -25.15 12.02
C GLU A 381 -1.55 -25.03 13.20
N ARG A 382 -1.92 -26.17 13.78
CA ARG A 382 -2.86 -26.25 14.91
C ARG A 382 -2.21 -25.67 16.17
N PRO A 383 -2.94 -24.92 17.01
CA PRO A 383 -2.42 -24.51 18.31
C PRO A 383 -2.35 -25.71 19.25
N GLY A 384 -1.13 -26.11 19.62
CA GLY A 384 -0.88 -26.95 20.79
C GLY A 384 -1.01 -26.12 22.06
N ALA A 385 -1.80 -26.62 23.01
CA ALA A 385 -2.05 -26.00 24.29
C ALA A 385 -0.80 -26.04 25.20
N ALA A 386 -0.48 -24.92 25.86
CA ALA A 386 0.07 -24.92 27.22
C ALA A 386 -0.17 -23.57 27.90
N VAL A 387 -0.77 -23.67 29.08
CA VAL A 387 -1.18 -22.63 30.03
C VAL A 387 0.02 -22.11 30.81
N GLY A 388 0.02 -20.83 31.18
CA GLY A 388 1.03 -20.26 32.09
C GLY A 388 0.78 -18.79 32.42
N THR A 389 -0.34 -18.49 33.08
CA THR A 389 -0.61 -17.19 33.70
C THR A 389 0.26 -17.00 34.94
N LEU A 390 1.15 -16.01 34.93
CA LEU A 390 1.89 -15.56 36.12
C LEU A 390 1.15 -14.36 36.74
N ARG A 391 0.67 -14.52 37.98
CA ARG A 391 0.29 -13.41 38.88
C ARG A 391 1.41 -13.20 39.92
N PRO A 392 1.62 -11.96 40.41
CA PRO A 392 2.75 -11.61 41.28
C PRO A 392 2.38 -11.65 42.77
N HIS A 393 3.37 -11.90 43.65
CA HIS A 393 3.35 -11.50 45.07
C HIS A 393 4.78 -11.55 45.69
N PRO A 394 5.05 -10.90 46.84
CA PRO A 394 5.95 -9.75 46.89
C PRO A 394 7.24 -9.95 47.73
N HIS A 395 8.12 -8.95 47.61
CA HIS A 395 9.28 -8.57 48.45
C HIS A 395 9.72 -9.47 49.62
N ARG A 396 10.99 -9.91 49.56
CA ARG A 396 11.94 -9.86 50.68
C ARG A 396 13.38 -9.94 50.16
N ALA A 397 14.25 -9.10 50.70
CA ALA A 397 15.71 -9.14 50.62
C ALA A 397 16.23 -8.79 52.04
N PRO A 398 17.54 -8.86 52.34
CA PRO A 398 18.65 -9.59 51.70
C PRO A 398 19.42 -10.49 52.71
N ASP A 399 20.37 -11.32 52.25
CA ASP A 399 21.63 -11.46 52.98
C ASP A 399 22.80 -11.98 52.13
N ALA A 400 24.00 -11.59 52.57
CA ALA A 400 25.24 -11.52 51.81
C ALA A 400 26.12 -12.79 51.87
N GLY A 401 27.08 -12.89 50.92
CA GLY A 401 28.45 -13.30 51.25
C GLY A 401 29.13 -14.37 50.40
N ARG A 402 30.12 -13.91 49.60
CA ARG A 402 31.41 -14.55 49.23
C ARG A 402 31.36 -15.78 48.29
N SER A 403 32.35 -16.10 47.44
CA SER A 403 33.53 -15.47 46.83
C SER A 403 34.27 -16.60 46.05
N ARG A 404 35.16 -16.23 45.09
CA ARG A 404 36.15 -17.03 44.31
C ARG A 404 35.63 -17.51 42.94
N ARG A 405 36.13 -17.08 41.77
CA ARG A 405 37.46 -16.93 41.13
C ARG A 405 38.12 -18.23 40.60
N HIS A 406 38.57 -18.13 39.35
CA HIS A 406 39.40 -19.00 38.48
C HIS A 406 38.67 -20.19 37.82
N SER A 407 38.88 -20.54 36.54
CA SER A 407 40.02 -20.32 35.64
C SER A 407 39.65 -20.33 34.14
N LEU A 408 40.52 -19.69 33.36
CA LEU A 408 40.66 -19.74 31.90
C LEU A 408 41.17 -21.11 31.40
N MET A 409 40.76 -21.50 30.17
CA MET A 409 41.56 -22.09 29.07
C MET A 409 40.61 -22.40 27.89
N ASN A 410 40.59 -21.59 26.83
CA ASN A 410 41.34 -21.75 25.56
C ASN A 410 41.11 -23.08 24.80
N ALA A 411 40.40 -23.00 23.67
CA ALA A 411 40.79 -23.68 22.43
C ALA A 411 40.26 -22.90 21.20
N ARG A 412 41.21 -22.50 20.35
CA ARG A 412 41.06 -21.83 19.06
C ARG A 412 40.92 -22.85 17.92
N ALA A 413 40.62 -22.30 16.73
CA ALA A 413 40.61 -22.87 15.37
C ALA A 413 39.25 -23.48 14.95
N SER A 414 38.62 -23.07 13.85
CA SER A 414 39.23 -22.77 12.55
C SER A 414 38.78 -21.46 11.90
N SER A 415 39.78 -20.71 11.44
CA SER A 415 39.68 -19.58 10.52
C SER A 415 40.22 -20.02 9.15
N SER A 416 39.40 -19.91 8.11
CA SER A 416 39.77 -19.52 6.72
C SER A 416 38.45 -19.44 5.95
N VAL A 417 38.00 -18.27 5.50
CA VAL A 417 38.58 -17.48 4.40
C VAL A 417 38.45 -15.99 4.72
N ILE A 418 39.60 -15.31 4.76
CA ILE A 418 39.76 -13.86 4.87
C ILE A 418 40.11 -13.29 3.48
N ALA A 419 39.49 -12.15 3.17
CA ALA A 419 39.93 -11.03 2.33
C ALA A 419 40.14 -11.18 0.81
N LYS A 420 39.24 -10.53 0.06
CA LYS A 420 39.42 -9.70 -1.15
C LYS A 420 38.02 -9.10 -1.42
N VAL A 421 37.70 -7.81 -1.39
CA VAL A 421 38.43 -6.54 -1.43
C VAL A 421 37.52 -5.49 -0.76
N ALA A 422 38.08 -4.65 0.11
CA ALA A 422 37.49 -3.39 0.54
C ALA A 422 37.92 -2.27 -0.43
N TRP A 423 37.05 -1.26 -0.60
CA TRP A 423 37.15 0.01 -1.36
C TRP A 423 36.29 0.14 -2.62
N ALA A 424 35.22 0.93 -2.53
CA ALA A 424 34.95 2.09 -3.40
C ALA A 424 33.70 2.83 -2.90
N SER A 425 33.91 3.97 -2.23
CA SER A 425 32.89 5.00 -2.03
C SER A 425 32.97 6.03 -3.17
N SER A 426 31.80 6.58 -3.53
CA SER A 426 31.59 7.92 -4.07
C SER A 426 31.88 8.23 -5.56
N ALA A 427 30.99 9.08 -6.10
CA ALA A 427 31.05 9.89 -7.32
C ALA A 427 30.54 9.28 -8.65
N ILE A 428 29.38 9.76 -9.12
CA ILE A 428 29.12 9.97 -10.55
C ILE A 428 29.04 11.48 -10.77
N THR A 429 30.21 12.08 -11.05
CA THR A 429 30.36 13.38 -11.69
C THR A 429 30.94 13.10 -13.08
N LEU A 430 30.23 13.46 -14.15
CA LEU A 430 30.69 13.28 -15.52
C LEU A 430 31.69 14.39 -15.91
N ARG A 431 32.90 14.02 -16.33
CA ARG A 431 33.78 14.87 -17.16
C ARG A 431 34.31 14.08 -18.35
N ILE A 432 34.30 14.76 -19.50
CA ILE A 432 34.62 14.31 -20.85
C ILE A 432 36.11 14.50 -21.12
N THR A 433 36.76 13.53 -21.80
CA THR A 433 37.89 13.82 -22.71
C THR A 433 38.04 12.78 -23.83
N ALA A 434 38.39 13.31 -25.01
CA ALA A 434 38.54 12.69 -26.34
C ALA A 434 39.64 11.60 -26.40
N THR A 435 39.63 10.63 -27.34
CA THR A 435 40.07 10.82 -28.74
C THR A 435 39.78 9.57 -29.61
N SER A 436 39.37 9.83 -30.87
CA SER A 436 39.72 9.16 -32.16
C SER A 436 39.97 7.62 -32.22
N SER A 437 39.51 6.80 -33.17
CA SER A 437 39.09 7.01 -34.58
C SER A 437 38.54 5.70 -35.21
N ARG A 438 37.68 5.85 -36.24
CA ARG A 438 37.47 4.96 -37.44
C ARG A 438 36.96 3.51 -37.22
N ARG A 439 36.12 2.86 -38.04
CA ARG A 439 35.25 3.16 -39.21
C ARG A 439 34.47 1.85 -39.56
N ARG A 440 33.28 1.98 -40.17
CA ARG A 440 32.55 1.06 -41.13
C ARG A 440 31.45 0.07 -40.65
N LEU A 441 30.22 0.42 -41.10
CA LEU A 441 29.26 -0.34 -41.97
C LEU A 441 28.67 -1.71 -41.54
N TRP A 442 27.37 -1.75 -41.19
CA TRP A 442 26.22 -2.43 -41.89
C TRP A 442 24.91 -2.41 -41.04
N SER A 443 23.76 -2.64 -41.66
CA SER A 443 22.40 -2.77 -41.07
C SER A 443 21.74 -4.07 -41.60
N PRO A 444 20.50 -4.48 -41.24
CA PRO A 444 19.67 -4.19 -40.06
C PRO A 444 19.15 -5.48 -39.38
N ARG A 445 18.97 -5.52 -38.06
CA ARG A 445 18.05 -6.49 -37.43
C ARG A 445 17.36 -5.88 -36.21
N THR A 446 16.04 -6.00 -36.19
CA THR A 446 15.08 -5.69 -35.14
C THR A 446 15.40 -6.42 -33.83
N PHE A 447 15.42 -5.72 -32.69
CA PHE A 447 15.21 -6.28 -31.35
C PHE A 447 14.57 -5.20 -30.47
N PHE A 448 13.31 -5.41 -30.11
CA PHE A 448 12.65 -4.71 -29.02
C PHE A 448 13.12 -5.35 -27.71
N LEU A 449 13.71 -4.56 -26.81
CA LEU A 449 13.93 -4.91 -25.41
C LEU A 449 13.40 -3.75 -24.59
N THR A 450 12.18 -3.89 -24.08
CA THR A 450 11.59 -3.02 -23.07
C THR A 450 12.02 -3.53 -21.70
N SER A 451 13.03 -2.92 -21.09
CA SER A 451 13.37 -3.18 -19.68
C SER A 451 12.44 -2.36 -18.77
N ARG A 452 11.34 -2.98 -18.32
CA ARG A 452 10.54 -2.47 -17.19
C ARG A 452 11.19 -2.96 -15.90
N ARG A 453 11.96 -2.10 -15.21
CA ARG A 453 12.32 -2.28 -13.80
C ARG A 453 12.44 -0.92 -13.13
N VAL A 454 11.31 -0.38 -12.68
CA VAL A 454 11.16 0.45 -11.46
C VAL A 454 9.66 0.46 -11.13
N ALA A 455 9.25 -0.26 -10.09
CA ALA A 455 8.00 -0.04 -9.35
C ALA A 455 7.92 -1.05 -8.20
N SER A 456 8.48 -0.70 -7.03
CA SER A 456 8.01 -1.26 -5.77
C SER A 456 8.48 -0.39 -4.61
N ALA A 457 7.74 0.67 -4.33
CA ALA A 457 7.68 1.28 -3.01
C ALA A 457 6.36 2.04 -2.92
N VAL A 458 5.64 1.85 -1.82
CA VAL A 458 4.32 2.41 -1.45
C VAL A 458 3.10 1.58 -1.92
N PRO A 459 2.31 0.99 -0.99
CA PRO A 459 1.07 0.26 -1.31
C PRO A 459 0.03 1.12 -2.05
N THR A 460 0.03 2.44 -1.84
CA THR A 460 -0.85 3.38 -2.55
C THR A 460 -0.61 3.35 -4.06
N PHE A 461 0.65 3.19 -4.49
CA PHE A 461 0.99 3.03 -5.90
C PHE A 461 0.60 1.65 -6.44
N ALA A 462 0.68 0.60 -5.62
CA ALA A 462 0.23 -0.74 -6.02
C ALA A 462 -1.30 -0.79 -6.24
N ILE A 463 -2.10 -0.05 -5.47
CA ILE A 463 -3.56 0.02 -5.65
C ILE A 463 -3.91 0.70 -6.99
N VAL A 464 -3.25 1.81 -7.33
CA VAL A 464 -3.48 2.54 -8.59
C VAL A 464 -2.87 1.81 -9.79
N GLN A 465 -1.67 1.24 -9.64
CA GLN A 465 -0.95 0.57 -10.72
C GLN A 465 -1.52 -0.83 -11.02
N SER A 466 -2.00 -1.57 -10.02
CA SER A 466 -2.83 -2.78 -10.23
C SER A 466 -4.19 -2.42 -10.80
N ALA A 467 -4.70 -1.21 -10.51
CA ALA A 467 -5.96 -0.77 -11.07
C ALA A 467 -5.93 -0.62 -12.59
N LEU A 468 -4.79 -0.20 -13.16
CA LEU A 468 -4.73 0.36 -14.52
C LEU A 468 -3.84 -0.42 -15.50
N SER A 469 -3.22 -1.53 -15.09
CA SER A 469 -2.20 -2.22 -15.90
C SER A 469 -2.72 -3.27 -16.89
N ARG A 470 -4.05 -3.38 -17.11
CA ARG A 470 -4.64 -4.33 -18.08
C ARG A 470 -5.71 -3.69 -18.97
N VAL A 471 -5.33 -2.74 -19.81
CA VAL A 471 -6.10 -2.39 -21.01
C VAL A 471 -5.58 -3.27 -22.17
N PRO A 472 -6.40 -4.13 -22.80
CA PRO A 472 -5.98 -4.89 -23.95
C PRO A 472 -5.77 -3.97 -25.16
N ILE A 473 -4.58 -4.02 -25.75
CA ILE A 473 -4.30 -3.40 -27.05
C ILE A 473 -5.00 -4.25 -28.12
N SER A 474 -6.09 -3.75 -28.68
CA SER A 474 -6.70 -4.30 -29.89
C SER A 474 -5.75 -4.09 -31.07
N THR A 475 -5.11 -5.16 -31.55
CA THR A 475 -4.40 -5.16 -32.82
C THR A 475 -5.42 -5.31 -33.94
N ALA A 476 -5.78 -4.19 -34.58
CA ALA A 476 -6.53 -4.18 -35.82
C ALA A 476 -5.73 -4.90 -36.93
N GLY A 477 -6.19 -6.08 -37.32
CA GLY A 477 -5.69 -6.81 -38.48
C GLY A 477 -6.07 -6.09 -39.77
N ARG A 478 -5.07 -5.72 -40.57
CA ARG A 478 -5.26 -5.22 -41.94
C ARG A 478 -5.72 -6.37 -42.85
N SER A 479 -7.00 -6.38 -43.24
CA SER A 479 -7.45 -7.13 -44.42
C SER A 479 -7.08 -6.34 -45.68
N ARG A 480 -6.26 -6.96 -46.54
CA ARG A 480 -5.91 -6.45 -47.88
C ARG A 480 -7.14 -6.50 -48.78
N GLY A 481 -7.52 -5.36 -49.34
CA GLY A 481 -8.42 -5.30 -50.49
C GLY A 481 -7.70 -5.78 -51.75
N GLY A 482 -8.25 -6.81 -52.37
CA GLY A 482 -7.97 -7.22 -53.74
C GLY A 482 -9.20 -6.93 -54.59
N MET A 483 -9.03 -6.04 -55.56
CA MET A 483 -10.01 -5.64 -56.56
C MET A 483 -9.89 -6.59 -57.76
N VAL A 484 -10.98 -7.26 -58.17
CA VAL A 484 -11.17 -7.77 -59.54
C VAL A 484 -12.66 -7.69 -59.89
N MET A 485 -12.97 -6.93 -60.95
CA MET A 485 -14.25 -6.97 -61.67
C MET A 485 -14.25 -8.12 -62.69
N GLY A 486 -15.43 -8.68 -62.96
CA GLY A 486 -15.74 -9.24 -64.28
C GLY A 486 -16.44 -10.61 -64.27
N THR A 487 -17.73 -10.55 -64.67
CA THR A 487 -18.63 -11.60 -65.21
C THR A 487 -18.97 -12.80 -64.36
#